data_AF-A0A2S5W1C3-F1
#
_entry.id   AF-A0A2S5W1C3-F1
#
_cell.length_a   1.000
_cell.length_b   1.000
_cell.length_c   1.000
_cell.angle_alpha   90.00
_cell.angle_beta   90.00
_cell.angle_gamma   90.00
#
_symmetry.space_group_name_H-M   'P 1'
#
loop_
_entity.id
_entity.type
_entity.pdbx_description
1 polymer ?
#
loop_
_entity_poly.entity_id
_entity_poly.type
_entity_poly.pdbx_seq_one_letter_code
_entity_poly.pdbx_strand_id
1 'polypeptide(L)'
;MADLTHEQLQASEHTERRTVGGEVRYYLKDVAEHLRRMNAPFNPDGLEAWFTPDGKFHAQGLNANASFYGTLGAAAAVQIAAGSSL
;
A
#
# COMPACT_ATOMS: atom_id res chain seq x y z
N MET A 1 1.93 -12.35 -9.20
CA MET A 1 0.96 -12.10 -8.12
C MET A 1 -0.28 -11.54 -8.80
N ALA A 2 -1.49 -11.95 -8.41
CA ALA A 2 -2.68 -11.34 -8.99
C ALA A 2 -2.75 -9.89 -8.50
N ASP A 3 -2.90 -8.94 -9.42
CA ASP A 3 -3.11 -7.54 -9.08
C ASP A 3 -4.44 -7.41 -8.30
N LEU A 4 -4.47 -6.54 -7.29
CA LEU A 4 -5.67 -6.33 -6.48
C LEU A 4 -6.79 -5.74 -7.34
N THR A 5 -8.02 -6.22 -7.15
CA THR A 5 -9.17 -5.62 -7.85
C THR A 5 -9.62 -4.34 -7.15
N HIS A 6 -10.35 -3.50 -7.90
CA HIS A 6 -10.99 -2.31 -7.35
C HIS A 6 -11.86 -2.62 -6.12
N GLU A 7 -12.63 -3.70 -6.16
CA GLU A 7 -13.51 -4.12 -5.06
C GLU A 7 -12.71 -4.52 -3.83
N GLN A 8 -11.59 -5.24 -4.00
CA GLN A 8 -10.70 -5.60 -2.89
C GLN A 8 -10.08 -4.36 -2.24
N LEU A 9 -9.64 -3.41 -3.06
CA LEU A 9 -9.07 -2.14 -2.60
C LEU A 9 -10.11 -1.25 -1.92
N GLN A 10 -11.35 -1.26 -2.39
CA GLN A 10 -12.44 -0.46 -1.83
C GLN A 10 -12.99 -1.06 -0.53
N ALA A 11 -13.03 -2.39 -0.42
CA ALA A 11 -13.51 -3.09 0.77
C ALA A 11 -12.46 -3.20 1.89
N SER A 12 -11.18 -2.94 1.59
CA SER A 12 -10.10 -3.10 2.57
C SER A 12 -10.14 -2.01 3.65
N GLU A 13 -9.98 -2.43 4.90
CA GLU A 13 -9.79 -1.51 6.02
C GLU A 13 -8.41 -0.83 5.99
N HIS A 14 -7.42 -1.44 5.31
CA HIS A 14 -6.03 -0.98 5.24
C HIS A 14 -5.81 0.17 4.26
N THR A 15 -6.78 0.45 3.39
CA THR A 15 -6.72 1.50 2.37
C THR A 15 -7.74 2.62 2.64
N GLU A 16 -7.40 3.81 2.18
CA GLU A 16 -8.26 4.98 2.15
C GLU A 16 -8.37 5.47 0.71
N ARG A 17 -9.60 5.51 0.19
CA ARG A 17 -9.86 6.04 -1.15
C ARG A 17 -9.75 7.56 -1.14
N ARG A 18 -8.87 8.11 -1.96
CA ARG A 18 -8.72 9.55 -2.21
C ARG A 18 -8.76 9.84 -3.69
N THR A 19 -9.21 11.05 -4.06
CA THR A 19 -9.14 11.53 -5.44
C THR A 19 -8.09 12.63 -5.52
N VAL A 20 -7.06 12.42 -6.33
CA VAL A 20 -5.93 13.35 -6.50
C VAL A 20 -5.79 13.65 -7.98
N GLY A 21 -5.96 14.92 -8.35
CA GLY A 21 -5.83 15.34 -9.76
C GLY A 21 -6.81 14.66 -10.73
N GLY A 22 -7.97 14.20 -10.25
CA GLY A 22 -8.95 13.45 -11.04
C GLY A 22 -8.75 11.93 -11.07
N GLU A 23 -7.67 11.43 -10.49
CA GLU A 23 -7.36 10.00 -10.39
C GLU A 23 -7.81 9.45 -9.02
N VAL A 24 -8.45 8.28 -9.01
CA VAL A 24 -8.76 7.55 -7.77
C VAL A 24 -7.52 6.80 -7.31
N ARG A 25 -7.15 6.96 -6.04
CA ARG A 25 -6.03 6.28 -5.40
C ARG A 25 -6.46 5.69 -4.07
N TYR A 26 -5.95 4.50 -3.76
CA TYR A 26 -6.20 3.78 -2.52
C TYR A 26 -4.95 3.84 -1.65
N TYR A 27 -4.85 4.89 -0.83
CA TYR A 27 -3.70 5.13 0.03
C TYR A 27 -3.66 4.15 1.20
N LEU A 28 -2.51 3.59 1.53
CA LEU A 28 -2.32 2.79 2.73
C LEU A 28 -2.42 3.69 3.97
N LYS A 29 -3.31 3.36 4.90
CA LYS A 29 -3.53 4.16 6.12
C LYS A 29 -2.35 4.09 7.09
N ASP A 30 -1.80 2.89 7.29
CA ASP A 30 -0.76 2.62 8.28
C ASP A 30 0.51 2.03 7.65
N VAL A 31 1.16 2.83 6.79
CA VAL A 31 2.43 2.43 6.15
C VAL A 31 3.47 2.05 7.21
N ALA A 32 3.56 2.81 8.30
CA ALA A 32 4.46 2.54 9.42
C ALA A 32 4.21 1.17 10.09
N GLU A 33 2.96 0.74 10.18
CA GLU A 33 2.62 -0.58 10.73
C GLU A 33 3.05 -1.69 9.76
N HIS A 34 2.79 -1.50 8.46
CA HIS A 34 3.28 -2.41 7.42
C HIS A 34 4.80 -2.56 7.47
N LEU A 35 5.54 -1.46 7.65
CA LEU A 35 7.00 -1.49 7.79
C LEU A 35 7.47 -2.24 9.04
N ARG A 36 6.81 -2.02 10.18
CA ARG A 36 7.10 -2.75 11.43
C ARG A 36 6.91 -4.25 11.26
N ARG A 37 5.84 -4.69 10.59
CA ARG A 37 5.59 -6.12 10.31
C ARG A 37 6.68 -6.75 9.43
N MET A 38 7.32 -5.96 8.57
CA MET A 38 8.42 -6.39 7.70
C MET A 38 9.80 -6.28 8.38
N ASN A 39 9.89 -5.89 9.65
CA ASN A 39 11.16 -5.61 10.36
C ASN A 39 12.08 -4.65 9.59
N ALA A 40 11.52 -3.70 8.86
CA ALA A 40 12.30 -2.82 8.01
C ALA A 40 12.86 -1.63 8.82
N PRO A 41 14.18 -1.35 8.77
CA PRO A 41 14.82 -0.30 9.58
C PRO A 41 14.69 1.10 8.95
N PHE A 42 13.53 1.42 8.37
CA PHE A 42 13.30 2.68 7.66
C PHE A 42 12.35 3.60 8.44
N ASN A 43 12.62 4.90 8.42
CA ASN A 43 11.69 5.90 8.93
C ASN A 43 10.54 6.09 7.91
N PRO A 44 9.28 5.80 8.26
CA PRO A 44 8.13 6.05 7.39
C PRO A 44 7.74 7.53 7.28
N ASP A 45 8.42 8.45 7.96
CA ASP A 45 8.08 9.88 7.87
C ASP A 45 8.09 10.39 6.43
N GLY A 46 6.93 10.86 5.98
CA GLY A 46 6.72 11.34 4.61
C GLY A 46 6.62 10.24 3.56
N LEU A 47 6.54 8.97 3.95
CA LEU A 47 6.27 7.85 3.04
C LEU A 47 4.77 7.71 2.83
N GLU A 48 4.32 7.97 1.61
CA GLU A 48 2.98 7.66 1.16
C GLU A 48 3.04 6.50 0.18
N ALA A 49 2.08 5.58 0.29
CA ALA A 49 1.94 4.44 -0.59
C ALA A 49 0.47 4.27 -0.96
N TRP A 50 0.20 3.95 -2.22
CA TRP A 50 -1.17 3.78 -2.71
C TRP A 50 -1.25 2.75 -3.82
N PHE A 51 -2.45 2.20 -4.01
CA PHE A 51 -2.81 1.44 -5.19
C PHE A 51 -3.69 2.26 -6.12
N THR A 52 -3.52 2.08 -7.42
CA THR A 52 -4.47 2.54 -8.43
C THR A 52 -5.62 1.53 -8.57
N PRO A 53 -6.77 1.90 -9.19
CA PRO A 53 -7.93 1.01 -9.31
C PRO A 53 -7.67 -0.27 -10.12
N ASP A 54 -6.63 -0.28 -10.95
CA ASP A 54 -6.14 -1.44 -11.70
C ASP A 54 -5.14 -2.29 -10.90
N GLY A 55 -4.97 -2.01 -9.59
CA GLY A 55 -4.18 -2.84 -8.69
C GLY A 55 -2.68 -2.55 -8.67
N LYS A 56 -2.21 -1.52 -9.39
CA LYS A 56 -0.77 -1.19 -9.41
C LYS A 56 -0.37 -0.43 -8.16
N PHE A 57 0.77 -0.84 -7.60
CA PHE A 57 1.34 -0.21 -6.41
C PHE A 57 2.24 0.97 -6.75
N HIS A 58 2.10 2.04 -5.99
CA HIS A 58 2.91 3.24 -6.05
C HIS A 58 3.32 3.65 -4.63
N ALA A 59 4.52 4.22 -4.51
CA ALA A 59 4.96 4.83 -3.27
C ALA A 59 5.85 6.04 -3.56
N GLN A 60 5.79 7.03 -2.68
CA GLN A 60 6.64 8.21 -2.69
C GLN A 60 7.11 8.51 -1.27
N GLY A 61 8.37 8.86 -1.10
CA GLY A 61 8.93 9.19 0.20
C GLY A 61 10.42 9.52 0.13
N LEU A 62 10.93 10.16 1.17
CA LEU A 62 12.36 10.45 1.32
C LEU A 62 13.09 9.16 1.73
N ASN A 63 14.10 8.75 0.97
CA ASN A 63 15.08 7.70 1.32
C ASN A 63 14.69 6.21 1.26
N ALA A 64 13.78 5.77 0.37
CA ALA A 64 13.61 4.32 0.12
C ALA A 64 14.20 3.88 -1.23
N ASN A 65 14.99 2.79 -1.19
CA ASN A 65 15.52 2.11 -2.37
C ASN A 65 14.36 1.46 -3.16
N ALA A 66 14.42 1.42 -4.49
CA ALA A 66 13.37 0.86 -5.34
C ALA A 66 12.96 -0.58 -4.97
N SER A 67 13.91 -1.41 -4.50
CA SER A 67 13.63 -2.77 -4.02
C SER A 67 12.69 -2.80 -2.81
N PHE A 68 12.76 -1.80 -1.93
CA PHE A 68 11.92 -1.71 -0.74
C PHE A 68 10.46 -1.43 -1.10
N TYR A 69 10.20 -0.56 -2.09
CA TYR A 69 8.83 -0.29 -2.56
C TYR A 69 8.18 -1.54 -3.15
N GLY A 70 8.93 -2.37 -3.87
CA GLY A 70 8.43 -3.65 -4.37
C GLY A 70 8.00 -4.59 -3.23
N THR A 71 8.82 -4.70 -2.18
CA THR A 71 8.50 -5.53 -1.00
C THR A 71 7.30 -4.99 -0.23
N LEU A 72 7.20 -3.67 -0.02
CA LEU A 72 6.06 -3.03 0.63
C LEU A 72 4.76 -3.28 -0.14
N GLY A 73 4.78 -3.12 -1.46
CA GLY A 73 3.61 -3.37 -2.31
C GLY A 73 3.15 -4.82 -2.26
N ALA A 74 4.08 -5.77 -2.30
CA ALA A 74 3.76 -7.20 -2.18
C ALA A 74 3.17 -7.56 -0.81
N ALA A 75 3.74 -7.04 0.28
CA ALA A 75 3.26 -7.29 1.63
C ALA A 75 1.86 -6.68 1.87
N ALA A 76 1.63 -5.47 1.37
CA ALA A 76 0.32 -4.83 1.42
C ALA A 76 -0.72 -5.60 0.60
N ALA A 77 -0.34 -6.05 -0.61
CA ALA A 77 -1.22 -6.84 -1.45
C ALA A 77 -1.68 -8.15 -0.80
N VAL A 78 -0.78 -8.84 -0.09
CA VAL A 78 -1.15 -10.05 0.66
C VAL A 78 -2.15 -9.75 1.78
N GLN A 79 -1.96 -8.66 2.53
CA GLN A 79 -2.88 -8.29 3.62
C GLN A 79 -4.26 -7.89 3.10
N ILE A 80 -4.30 -7.14 2.00
CA ILE A 80 -5.54 -6.72 1.36
C ILE A 80 -6.27 -7.92 0.74
N ALA A 81 -5.57 -8.79 0.02
CA ALA A 81 -6.15 -9.98 -0.60
C ALA A 81 -6.63 -11.03 0.42
N ALA A 82 -5.99 -11.10 1.60
CA ALA A 82 -6.41 -12.00 2.67
C ALA A 82 -7.70 -11.55 3.39
N GLY A 83 -8.23 -10.36 3.09
CA GLY A 83 -9.51 -9.88 3.62
C GLY A 83 -9.56 -9.64 5.13
N SER A 84 -8.41 -9.55 5.79
CA SER A 84 -8.25 -9.52 7.26
C SER A 84 -9.00 -10.63 8.01
N SER A 85 -8.28 -11.70 8.34
CA SER A 85 -8.53 -12.46 9.56
C SER A 85 -7.18 -12.77 10.23
N LEU A 86 -6.88 -12.06 11.32
CA LEU A 86 -6.34 -12.70 12.52
C LEU A 86 -7.54 -13.02 13.42
#